data_AF-A0A959QG33-F1
#
_entry.id   AF-A0A959QG33-F1
#
_cell.length_a   1.000
_cell.length_b   1.000
_cell.length_c   1.000
_cell.angle_alpha   90.00
_cell.angle_beta   90.00
_cell.angle_gamma   90.00
#
_symmetry.space_group_name_H-M   'P 1'
#
loop_
_entity.id
_entity.type
_entity.pdbx_description
1 polymer ?
#
loop_
_entity_poly.entity_id
_entity_poly.type
_entity_poly.pdbx_seq_one_letter_code
_entity_poly.pdbx_strand_id
1 'polypeptide(L)'
;MEWLDDNSTVTFLDKYLPEQFKIFTQPQSQFAGRYMNVHNWQTKLLSKQMLTGKAYSSPDNIITCFRKNQFLEGLAMTISWGTMWRQNPRIYTTDLLRIYQVLENCNSSLHDEKNIDEAWKNIESSLSWSPVITSKTLHFMCRALGFDKDPPVAIDNKIILKRVWPALTRSVKASAKPSSWANGLSGYKRYMTFINYLRCNCYPDWSNTQIESTLFIVFYNK
;
A
#
# COMPACT_ATOMS: atom_id res chain seq x y z
N MET A 1 9.07 -11.27 -1.06
CA MET A 1 7.70 -11.65 -1.49
C MET A 1 7.76 -12.00 -2.97
N GLU A 2 7.13 -13.09 -3.41
CA GLU A 2 7.10 -13.40 -4.84
C GLU A 2 6.08 -12.52 -5.56
N TRP A 3 6.58 -11.62 -6.40
CA TRP A 3 5.77 -10.82 -7.30
C TRP A 3 5.88 -11.42 -8.69
N LEU A 4 4.74 -11.76 -9.30
CA LEU A 4 4.71 -12.01 -10.74
C LEU A 4 4.72 -10.66 -11.44
N ASP A 5 5.89 -10.27 -11.94
CA ASP A 5 6.08 -9.06 -12.72
C ASP A 5 5.23 -9.07 -13.99
N ASP A 6 4.69 -7.90 -14.32
CA ASP A 6 3.95 -7.69 -15.57
C ASP A 6 4.95 -7.47 -16.71
N ASN A 7 5.16 -8.49 -17.54
CA ASN A 7 6.13 -8.47 -18.64
C ASN A 7 5.95 -7.25 -19.58
N SER A 8 4.71 -6.81 -19.80
CA SER A 8 4.43 -5.64 -20.64
C SER A 8 4.96 -4.35 -20.01
N THR A 9 4.87 -4.24 -18.68
CA THR A 9 5.40 -3.12 -17.90
C THR A 9 6.93 -3.15 -17.89
N VAL A 10 7.55 -4.32 -17.71
CA VAL A 10 9.03 -4.45 -17.78
C VAL A 10 9.54 -4.01 -19.15
N THR A 11 9.00 -4.57 -20.22
CA THR A 11 9.39 -4.24 -21.60
C THR A 11 9.22 -2.75 -21.91
N PHE A 12 8.16 -2.14 -21.38
CA PHE A 12 7.94 -0.70 -21.51
C PHE A 12 9.03 0.10 -20.78
N LEU A 13 9.37 -0.28 -19.54
CA LEU A 13 10.34 0.45 -18.72
C LEU A 13 11.75 0.38 -19.30
N ASP A 14 12.16 -0.78 -19.83
CA ASP A 14 13.45 -0.93 -20.52
C ASP A 14 13.64 0.07 -21.66
N LYS A 15 12.55 0.39 -22.37
CA LYS A 15 12.59 1.24 -23.55
C LYS A 15 12.28 2.71 -23.27
N TYR A 16 11.42 2.99 -22.29
CA TYR A 16 10.78 4.29 -22.14
C TYR A 16 10.94 4.92 -20.76
N LEU A 17 11.64 4.30 -19.79
CA LEU A 17 11.81 4.87 -18.45
C LEU A 17 12.49 6.25 -18.51
N PRO A 18 11.77 7.35 -18.15
CA PRO A 18 12.34 8.69 -18.24
C PRO A 18 13.47 8.92 -17.22
N GLU A 19 14.49 9.69 -17.61
CA GLU A 19 15.67 9.99 -16.76
C GLU A 19 15.31 10.61 -15.41
N GLN A 20 14.22 11.37 -15.32
CA GLN A 20 13.77 11.95 -14.04
C GLN A 20 13.47 10.89 -12.95
N PHE A 21 13.29 9.62 -13.30
CA PHE A 21 13.10 8.52 -12.37
C PHE A 21 14.40 7.82 -11.96
N LYS A 22 15.54 8.16 -12.59
CA LYS A 22 16.87 7.56 -12.38
C LYS A 22 17.84 8.46 -11.60
N ILE A 23 17.44 9.70 -11.30
CA ILE A 23 18.31 10.75 -10.74
C ILE A 23 18.03 11.04 -9.26
N PHE A 24 17.32 10.16 -8.54
CA PHE A 24 17.11 10.36 -7.11
C PHE A 24 18.40 10.02 -6.36
N THR A 25 18.90 10.95 -5.54
CA THR A 25 20.19 10.79 -4.86
C THR A 25 20.06 10.18 -3.48
N GLN A 26 18.92 10.33 -2.82
CA GLN A 26 18.69 9.86 -1.45
C GLN A 26 17.25 9.35 -1.27
N PRO A 27 17.06 8.21 -0.59
CA PRO A 27 15.74 7.69 -0.31
C PRO A 27 15.01 8.60 0.69
N GLN A 28 13.73 8.83 0.46
CA GLN A 28 12.89 9.55 1.40
C GLN A 28 12.30 8.63 2.46
N SER A 29 12.08 9.19 3.65
CA SER A 29 11.40 8.49 4.74
C SER A 29 9.89 8.46 4.51
N GLN A 30 9.26 7.37 4.92
CA GLN A 30 7.80 7.26 4.94
C GLN A 30 7.19 8.29 5.90
N PHE A 31 5.96 8.75 5.62
CA PHE A 31 5.23 9.64 6.52
C PHE A 31 5.16 9.08 7.95
N ALA A 32 5.72 9.83 8.89
CA ALA A 32 5.93 9.41 10.29
C ALA A 32 4.63 9.09 11.04
N GLY A 33 3.50 9.65 10.60
CA GLY A 33 2.19 9.41 11.18
C GLY A 33 1.53 10.63 11.77
N ARG A 34 0.43 10.41 12.49
CA ARG A 34 -0.37 11.48 13.10
C ARG A 34 -1.21 10.98 14.25
N TYR A 35 -1.59 11.91 15.12
CA TYR A 35 -2.57 11.63 16.16
C TYR A 35 -3.95 11.32 15.57
N MET A 36 -4.61 10.29 16.09
CA MET A 36 -5.98 9.93 15.75
C MET A 36 -6.95 10.43 16.82
N ASN A 37 -8.12 10.89 16.38
CA ASN A 37 -9.24 11.12 17.29
C ASN A 37 -9.85 9.78 17.68
N VAL A 38 -9.40 9.22 18.81
CA VAL A 38 -9.82 7.91 19.35
C VAL A 38 -11.33 7.77 19.44
N HIS A 39 -12.06 8.84 19.79
CA HIS A 39 -13.50 8.77 20.00
C HIS A 39 -14.25 8.33 18.73
N ASN A 40 -13.76 8.74 17.55
CA ASN A 40 -14.33 8.35 16.26
C ASN A 40 -14.15 6.86 15.91
N TRP A 41 -13.34 6.14 16.68
CA TRP A 41 -12.97 4.74 16.45
C TRP A 41 -13.47 3.78 17.54
N GLN A 42 -13.98 4.28 18.67
CA GLN A 42 -14.42 3.44 19.79
C GLN A 42 -15.51 2.42 19.41
N THR A 43 -16.36 2.75 18.43
CA THR A 43 -17.42 1.85 17.93
C THR A 43 -16.94 0.87 16.86
N LYS A 44 -15.65 0.91 16.50
CA LYS A 44 -15.06 0.16 15.38
C LYS A 44 -14.02 -0.86 15.82
N LEU A 45 -13.95 -1.12 17.13
CA LEU A 45 -13.03 -2.04 17.76
C LEU A 45 -13.82 -3.05 18.57
N LEU A 46 -13.34 -4.29 18.60
CA LEU A 46 -13.89 -5.32 19.48
C LEU A 46 -13.42 -5.10 20.93
N SER A 47 -12.20 -4.58 21.13
CA SER A 47 -11.66 -4.22 22.44
C SER A 47 -11.42 -2.72 22.56
N LYS A 48 -12.00 -2.09 23.58
CA LYS A 48 -11.84 -0.64 23.85
C LYS A 48 -10.50 -0.30 24.53
N GLN A 49 -9.72 -1.29 24.95
CA GLN A 49 -8.55 -1.10 25.82
C GLN A 49 -7.31 -0.55 25.09
N MET A 50 -7.17 -0.84 23.79
CA MET A 50 -5.92 -0.60 23.05
C MET A 50 -5.72 0.84 22.58
N LEU A 51 -6.78 1.61 22.36
CA LEU A 51 -6.68 3.01 21.93
C LEU A 51 -6.88 3.98 23.10
N THR A 52 -6.33 3.70 24.27
CA THR A 52 -6.40 4.64 25.40
C THR A 52 -5.35 5.75 25.22
N GLY A 53 -5.75 7.02 25.40
CA GLY A 53 -4.84 8.19 25.28
C GLY A 53 -4.71 8.80 23.87
N LYS A 54 -3.58 9.46 23.58
CA LYS A 54 -3.27 10.06 22.27
C LYS A 54 -2.71 9.00 21.31
N ALA A 55 -3.57 8.11 20.79
CA ALA A 55 -3.13 7.12 19.82
C ALA A 55 -2.51 7.80 18.59
N TYR A 56 -1.29 7.37 18.24
CA TYR A 56 -0.50 7.94 17.15
C TYR A 56 -0.38 6.91 16.03
N SER A 57 -1.01 7.17 14.89
CA SER A 57 -1.04 6.30 13.72
C SER A 57 0.27 6.42 12.94
N SER A 58 1.35 5.85 13.48
CA SER A 58 2.65 5.70 12.81
C SER A 58 2.78 4.34 12.13
N PRO A 59 3.66 4.18 11.12
CA PRO A 59 4.01 2.88 10.57
C PRO A 59 4.35 1.84 11.66
N ASP A 60 5.17 2.20 12.64
CA ASP A 60 5.61 1.27 13.70
C ASP A 60 4.46 0.82 14.60
N ASN A 61 3.54 1.72 14.93
CA ASN A 61 2.37 1.38 15.74
C ASN A 61 1.39 0.49 14.96
N ILE A 62 1.17 0.80 13.67
CA ILE A 62 0.32 -0.03 12.79
C ILE A 62 0.90 -1.44 12.66
N ILE A 63 2.20 -1.54 12.37
CA ILE A 63 2.93 -2.80 12.26
C ILE A 63 2.86 -3.59 13.57
N THR A 64 3.01 -2.91 14.71
CA THR A 64 2.89 -3.54 16.03
C THR A 64 1.49 -4.11 16.28
N CYS A 65 0.42 -3.40 15.88
CA CYS A 65 -0.93 -3.93 15.98
C CYS A 65 -1.10 -5.21 15.15
N PHE A 66 -0.69 -5.19 13.87
CA PHE A 66 -0.79 -6.38 13.02
C PHE A 66 0.05 -7.55 13.55
N ARG A 67 1.26 -7.29 14.06
CA ARG A 67 2.13 -8.32 14.66
C ARG A 67 1.51 -8.96 15.90
N LYS A 68 0.63 -8.25 16.61
CA LYS A 68 -0.10 -8.74 17.79
C LYS A 68 -1.49 -9.31 17.44
N ASN A 69 -1.80 -9.52 16.16
CA ASN A 69 -3.12 -9.93 15.67
C ASN A 69 -4.27 -8.97 16.07
N GLN A 70 -3.95 -7.70 16.29
CA GLN A 70 -4.91 -6.64 16.60
C GLN A 70 -5.39 -6.00 15.30
N PHE A 71 -6.05 -6.81 14.45
CA PHE A 71 -6.33 -6.46 13.06
C PHE A 71 -7.23 -5.24 12.92
N LEU A 72 -8.24 -5.08 13.78
CA LEU A 72 -9.17 -3.95 13.71
C LEU A 72 -8.52 -2.64 14.18
N GLU A 73 -7.64 -2.69 15.17
CA GLU A 73 -6.82 -1.57 15.62
C GLU A 73 -5.81 -1.16 14.56
N GLY A 74 -5.10 -2.14 13.98
CA GLY A 74 -4.16 -1.93 12.87
C GLY A 74 -4.86 -1.29 11.66
N LEU A 75 -6.08 -1.75 11.33
CA LEU A 75 -6.91 -1.15 10.29
C LEU A 75 -7.30 0.29 10.64
N ALA A 76 -7.76 0.57 11.86
CA ALA A 76 -8.16 1.91 12.29
C ALA A 76 -7.00 2.91 12.16
N MET A 77 -5.80 2.49 12.61
CA MET A 77 -4.58 3.29 12.47
C MET A 77 -4.18 3.46 11.01
N THR A 78 -4.32 2.41 10.17
CA THR A 78 -4.06 2.48 8.72
C THR A 78 -4.95 3.51 8.03
N ILE A 79 -6.25 3.54 8.37
CA ILE A 79 -7.19 4.52 7.82
C ILE A 79 -6.86 5.93 8.27
N SER A 80 -6.51 6.09 9.55
CA SER A 80 -6.07 7.38 10.10
C SER A 80 -4.80 7.89 9.41
N TRP A 81 -3.78 7.04 9.28
CA TRP A 81 -2.52 7.35 8.60
C TRP A 81 -2.74 7.75 7.14
N GLY A 82 -3.54 7.01 6.39
CA GLY A 82 -3.87 7.32 5.00
C GLY A 82 -4.89 8.45 4.80
N THR A 83 -5.33 9.14 5.87
CA THR A 83 -6.35 10.21 5.81
C THR A 83 -7.66 9.74 5.15
N MET A 84 -8.02 8.46 5.33
CA MET A 84 -9.20 7.82 4.72
C MET A 84 -10.44 7.88 5.63
N TRP A 85 -10.45 8.76 6.64
CA TRP A 85 -11.51 8.89 7.64
C TRP A 85 -12.90 9.18 7.05
N ARG A 86 -12.98 9.84 5.89
CA ARG A 86 -14.26 10.06 5.17
C ARG A 86 -14.83 8.80 4.53
N GLN A 87 -13.99 7.79 4.28
CA GLN A 87 -14.41 6.50 3.73
C GLN A 87 -14.74 5.49 4.83
N ASN A 88 -14.67 5.89 6.09
CA ASN A 88 -14.86 5.02 7.24
C ASN A 88 -16.18 4.19 7.18
N PRO A 89 -17.35 4.77 6.83
CA PRO A 89 -18.58 3.98 6.71
C PRO A 89 -18.57 2.92 5.61
N ARG A 90 -17.68 3.05 4.62
CA ARG A 90 -17.53 2.07 3.53
C ARG A 90 -16.48 1.00 3.85
N ILE A 91 -15.51 1.33 4.71
CA ILE A 91 -14.43 0.42 5.09
C ILE A 91 -14.89 -0.45 6.27
N TYR A 92 -15.45 0.19 7.30
CA TYR A 92 -16.12 -0.49 8.40
C TYR A 92 -17.58 -0.68 8.03
N THR A 93 -17.84 -1.72 7.23
CA THR A 93 -19.18 -2.28 7.09
C THR A 93 -19.67 -2.74 8.47
N THR A 94 -20.98 -2.88 8.66
CA THR A 94 -21.60 -3.14 9.98
C THR A 94 -21.10 -4.42 10.67
N ASP A 95 -20.39 -5.29 9.98
CA ASP A 95 -19.88 -6.57 10.50
C ASP A 95 -18.37 -6.52 10.79
N LEU A 96 -18.03 -6.12 12.02
CA LEU A 96 -16.64 -6.08 12.49
C LEU A 96 -16.00 -7.47 12.57
N LEU A 97 -16.80 -8.50 12.86
CA LEU A 97 -16.30 -9.87 12.97
C LEU A 97 -15.86 -10.39 11.60
N ARG A 98 -16.65 -10.11 10.55
CA ARG A 98 -16.26 -10.42 9.18
C ARG A 98 -14.97 -9.71 8.76
N ILE A 99 -14.81 -8.43 9.09
CA ILE A 99 -13.56 -7.71 8.79
C ILE A 99 -12.38 -8.39 9.50
N TYR A 100 -12.54 -8.71 10.79
CA TYR A 100 -11.50 -9.41 11.56
C TYR A 100 -11.12 -10.74 10.90
N GLN A 101 -12.10 -11.60 10.60
CA GLN A 101 -11.87 -12.92 10.01
C GLN A 101 -11.18 -12.84 8.65
N VAL A 102 -11.57 -11.88 7.79
CA VAL A 102 -10.92 -11.70 6.49
C VAL A 102 -9.46 -11.28 6.67
N LEU A 103 -9.17 -10.36 7.59
CA LEU A 103 -7.79 -9.92 7.84
C LEU A 103 -6.95 -11.02 8.49
N GLU A 104 -7.52 -11.81 9.39
CA GLU A 104 -6.87 -12.98 9.99
C GLU A 104 -6.52 -14.02 8.91
N ASN A 105 -7.46 -14.36 8.03
CA ASN A 105 -7.21 -15.27 6.91
C ASN A 105 -6.14 -14.73 5.97
N CYS A 106 -6.17 -13.43 5.64
CA CYS A 106 -5.12 -12.81 4.83
C CYS A 106 -3.76 -12.87 5.51
N ASN A 107 -3.69 -12.70 6.83
CA ASN A 107 -2.44 -12.80 7.58
C ASN A 107 -1.86 -14.21 7.50
N SER A 108 -2.70 -15.23 7.64
CA SER A 108 -2.30 -16.64 7.50
C SER A 108 -1.79 -16.94 6.08
N SER A 109 -2.54 -16.59 5.03
CA SER A 109 -2.08 -16.78 3.64
C SER A 109 -0.76 -16.06 3.35
N LEU A 110 -0.58 -14.83 3.86
CA LEU A 110 0.66 -14.08 3.67
C LEU A 110 1.84 -14.69 4.44
N HIS A 111 1.60 -15.27 5.62
CA HIS A 111 2.62 -15.93 6.43
C HIS A 111 3.07 -17.24 5.79
N ASP A 112 2.12 -18.08 5.39
CA ASP A 112 2.38 -19.46 4.98
C ASP A 112 2.81 -19.55 3.50
N GLU A 113 2.12 -18.81 2.61
CA GLU A 113 2.32 -18.90 1.16
C GLU A 113 3.05 -17.70 0.57
N LYS A 114 3.20 -16.61 1.35
CA LYS A 114 3.74 -15.33 0.87
C LYS A 114 2.99 -14.78 -0.36
N ASN A 115 1.71 -15.12 -0.47
CA ASN A 115 0.87 -14.89 -1.65
C ASN A 115 -0.04 -13.67 -1.46
N ILE A 116 0.34 -12.56 -2.08
CA ILE A 116 -0.44 -11.32 -2.02
C ILE A 116 -1.67 -11.32 -2.93
N ASP A 117 -1.66 -12.09 -4.01
CA ASP A 117 -2.77 -12.15 -4.96
C ASP A 117 -4.01 -12.78 -4.30
N GLU A 118 -3.82 -13.81 -3.48
CA GLU A 118 -4.90 -14.42 -2.69
C GLU A 118 -5.44 -13.46 -1.62
N ALA A 119 -4.56 -12.87 -0.81
CA ALA A 119 -4.95 -11.90 0.21
C ALA A 119 -5.72 -10.70 -0.38
N TRP A 120 -5.29 -10.20 -1.53
CA TRP A 120 -5.99 -9.16 -2.26
C TRP A 120 -7.40 -9.60 -2.69
N LYS A 121 -7.51 -10.76 -3.34
CA LYS A 121 -8.81 -11.29 -3.82
C LYS A 121 -9.78 -11.53 -2.67
N ASN A 122 -9.28 -12.01 -1.52
CA ASN A 122 -10.11 -12.22 -0.34
C ASN A 122 -10.65 -10.87 0.18
N ILE A 123 -9.82 -9.83 0.29
CA ILE A 123 -10.29 -8.50 0.68
C ILE A 123 -11.30 -7.93 -0.33
N GLU A 124 -11.02 -8.04 -1.62
CA GLU A 124 -11.87 -7.49 -2.68
C GLU A 124 -13.24 -8.17 -2.72
N SER A 125 -13.29 -9.50 -2.66
CA SER A 125 -14.54 -10.27 -2.69
C SER A 125 -15.31 -10.22 -1.37
N SER A 126 -14.61 -10.24 -0.24
CA SER A 126 -15.24 -10.33 1.08
C SER A 126 -15.58 -8.98 1.67
N LEU A 127 -14.85 -7.91 1.35
CA LEU A 127 -15.05 -6.58 1.98
C LEU A 127 -15.40 -5.47 0.98
N SER A 128 -15.32 -5.74 -0.33
CA SER A 128 -15.59 -4.75 -1.38
C SER A 128 -14.76 -3.46 -1.23
N TRP A 129 -13.57 -3.62 -0.67
CA TRP A 129 -12.66 -2.51 -0.38
C TRP A 129 -11.99 -1.99 -1.64
N SER A 130 -11.76 -0.69 -1.68
CA SER A 130 -11.03 -0.07 -2.80
C SER A 130 -9.56 -0.49 -2.82
N PRO A 131 -8.88 -0.45 -3.99
CA PRO A 131 -7.45 -0.75 -4.10
C PRO A 131 -6.56 0.06 -3.14
N VAL A 132 -6.96 1.28 -2.76
CA VAL A 132 -6.19 2.15 -1.87
C VAL A 132 -6.16 1.61 -0.44
N ILE A 133 -7.30 1.21 0.12
CA ILE A 133 -7.33 0.64 1.47
C ILE A 133 -6.74 -0.78 1.46
N THR A 134 -7.04 -1.58 0.43
CA THR A 134 -6.48 -2.93 0.27
C THR A 134 -4.95 -2.89 0.23
N SER A 135 -4.35 -2.09 -0.65
CA SER A 135 -2.88 -1.98 -0.74
C SER A 135 -2.23 -1.43 0.53
N LYS A 136 -2.85 -0.45 1.21
CA LYS A 136 -2.33 0.09 2.49
C LYS A 136 -2.37 -0.94 3.61
N THR A 137 -3.48 -1.69 3.74
CA THR A 137 -3.60 -2.73 4.75
C THR A 137 -2.59 -3.85 4.50
N LEU A 138 -2.49 -4.35 3.26
CA LEU A 138 -1.54 -5.40 2.90
C LEU A 138 -0.08 -4.94 3.04
N HIS A 139 0.24 -3.68 2.72
CA HIS A 139 1.56 -3.08 2.98
C HIS A 139 1.99 -3.27 4.43
N PHE A 140 1.15 -2.87 5.39
CA PHE A 140 1.50 -2.96 6.80
C PHE A 140 1.45 -4.38 7.35
N MET A 141 0.52 -5.22 6.89
CA MET A 141 0.50 -6.64 7.27
C MET A 141 1.78 -7.36 6.83
N CYS A 142 2.24 -7.14 5.60
CA CYS A 142 3.50 -7.73 5.14
C CYS A 142 4.69 -7.23 5.95
N ARG A 143 4.75 -5.93 6.25
CA ARG A 143 5.82 -5.42 7.13
C ARG A 143 5.75 -6.01 8.54
N ALA A 144 4.56 -6.31 9.06
CA ALA A 144 4.41 -7.01 10.34
C ALA A 144 4.97 -8.43 10.32
N LEU A 145 4.90 -9.10 9.16
CA LEU A 145 5.47 -10.43 8.90
C LEU A 145 6.98 -10.40 8.56
N GLY A 146 7.64 -9.23 8.57
CA GLY A 146 9.08 -9.10 8.35
C GLY A 146 9.52 -8.88 6.90
N PHE A 147 8.59 -8.52 5.99
CA PHE A 147 8.95 -8.08 4.64
C PHE A 147 9.50 -6.65 4.67
N ASP A 148 10.79 -6.48 4.99
CA ASP A 148 11.41 -5.16 5.18
C ASP A 148 11.98 -4.56 3.87
N LYS A 149 12.61 -5.39 3.03
CA LYS A 149 13.27 -4.90 1.80
C LYS A 149 12.29 -4.73 0.63
N ASP A 150 11.40 -5.68 0.42
CA ASP A 150 10.53 -5.77 -0.75
C ASP A 150 9.03 -5.88 -0.41
N PRO A 151 8.49 -5.14 0.59
CA PRO A 151 7.07 -5.21 0.85
C PRO A 151 6.25 -4.71 -0.34
N PRO A 152 4.99 -5.16 -0.47
CA PRO A 152 3.97 -4.43 -1.22
C PRO A 152 3.96 -2.98 -0.81
N VAL A 153 3.90 -2.05 -1.74
CA VAL A 153 3.74 -0.63 -1.40
C VAL A 153 2.28 -0.21 -1.46
N ALA A 154 1.93 0.76 -0.61
CA ALA A 154 0.63 1.39 -0.64
C ALA A 154 0.44 2.18 -1.95
N ILE A 155 -0.74 2.11 -2.56
CA ILE A 155 -1.11 3.04 -3.64
C ILE A 155 -1.70 4.32 -3.04
N ASP A 156 -1.31 5.47 -3.60
CA ASP A 156 -2.05 6.72 -3.48
C ASP A 156 -2.58 7.17 -4.84
N ASN A 157 -3.91 7.13 -5.04
CA ASN A 157 -4.51 7.50 -6.32
C ASN A 157 -4.26 8.96 -6.72
N LYS A 158 -4.05 9.88 -5.78
CA LYS A 158 -3.81 11.29 -6.10
C LYS A 158 -2.41 11.52 -6.63
N ILE A 159 -1.40 10.82 -6.08
CA ILE A 159 -0.02 11.01 -6.51
C ILE A 159 0.36 10.01 -7.59
N ILE A 160 0.13 8.71 -7.36
CA ILE A 160 0.55 7.65 -8.26
C ILE A 160 -0.20 7.74 -9.60
N LEU A 161 -1.54 7.83 -9.59
CA LEU A 161 -2.32 7.85 -10.83
C LEU A 161 -2.37 9.22 -11.51
N LYS A 162 -2.38 10.33 -10.76
CA LYS A 162 -2.53 11.66 -11.37
C LYS A 162 -1.22 12.40 -11.62
N ARG A 163 -0.10 11.93 -11.06
CA ARG A 163 1.20 12.62 -11.21
C ARG A 163 2.28 11.69 -11.72
N VAL A 164 2.53 10.56 -11.03
CA VAL A 164 3.60 9.62 -11.41
C VAL A 164 3.30 8.96 -12.76
N TRP A 165 2.11 8.36 -12.92
CA TRP A 165 1.73 7.68 -14.16
C TRP A 165 1.73 8.61 -15.40
N PRO A 166 1.16 9.83 -15.34
CA PRO A 166 1.29 10.78 -16.44
C PRO A 166 2.74 11.16 -16.70
N ALA A 167 3.56 11.37 -15.68
CA ALA A 167 4.96 11.71 -15.86
C ALA A 167 5.79 10.58 -16.50
N LEU A 168 5.41 9.32 -16.25
CA LEU A 168 5.99 8.14 -16.89
C LEU A 168 5.59 8.03 -18.37
N THR A 169 4.37 8.42 -18.73
CA THR A 169 3.80 8.11 -20.05
C THR A 169 3.57 9.32 -20.97
N ARG A 170 3.84 10.55 -20.52
CA ARG A 170 3.52 11.80 -21.26
C ARG A 170 4.17 11.85 -22.64
N SER A 171 5.43 11.46 -22.76
CA SER A 171 6.20 11.50 -24.01
C SER A 171 6.04 10.26 -24.90
N VAL A 172 5.28 9.25 -24.45
CA VAL A 172 5.13 7.98 -25.17
C VAL A 172 3.87 7.98 -26.03
N LYS A 173 3.96 7.44 -27.25
CA LYS A 173 2.80 7.25 -28.15
C LYS A 173 1.78 6.31 -27.52
N ALA A 174 0.49 6.56 -27.74
CA ALA A 174 -0.60 5.78 -27.12
C ALA A 174 -0.50 4.27 -27.36
N SER A 175 -0.12 3.84 -28.57
CA SER A 175 0.04 2.42 -28.92
C SER A 175 1.17 1.70 -28.17
N ALA A 176 2.10 2.43 -27.57
CA ALA A 176 3.23 1.89 -26.82
C ALA A 176 3.05 2.03 -25.30
N LYS A 177 1.94 2.63 -24.82
CA LYS A 177 1.69 2.76 -23.38
C LYS A 177 1.16 1.43 -22.82
N PRO A 178 1.67 0.97 -21.66
CA PRO A 178 1.05 -0.14 -20.96
C PRO A 178 -0.33 0.29 -20.45
N SER A 179 -1.16 -0.71 -20.12
CA SER A 179 -2.42 -0.44 -19.44
C SER A 179 -2.15 0.31 -18.13
N SER A 180 -3.06 1.22 -17.77
CA SER A 180 -2.89 2.05 -16.58
C SER A 180 -2.79 1.23 -15.30
N TRP A 181 -2.19 1.81 -14.27
CA TRP A 181 -2.19 1.27 -12.90
C TRP A 181 -3.56 1.36 -12.19
N ALA A 182 -4.59 1.89 -12.86
CA ALA A 182 -5.90 2.04 -12.26
C ALA A 182 -6.59 0.67 -12.05
N ASN A 183 -7.28 0.56 -10.92
CA ASN A 183 -8.27 -0.44 -10.54
C ASN A 183 -7.77 -1.90 -10.40
N GLY A 184 -8.21 -2.53 -9.30
CA GLY A 184 -8.06 -3.95 -9.03
C GLY A 184 -6.61 -4.43 -8.89
N LEU A 185 -6.48 -5.76 -8.77
CA LEU A 185 -5.19 -6.43 -8.61
C LEU A 185 -4.28 -6.24 -9.84
N SER A 186 -4.81 -6.28 -11.05
CA SER A 186 -4.00 -6.16 -12.28
C SER A 186 -3.31 -4.79 -12.40
N GLY A 187 -4.02 -3.70 -12.09
CA GLY A 187 -3.43 -2.36 -12.02
C GLY A 187 -2.36 -2.26 -10.94
N TYR A 188 -2.61 -2.89 -9.79
CA TYR A 188 -1.64 -2.94 -8.69
C TYR A 188 -0.37 -3.71 -9.06
N LYS A 189 -0.47 -4.86 -9.73
CA LYS A 189 0.69 -5.65 -10.17
C LYS A 189 1.58 -4.87 -11.12
N ARG A 190 1.00 -4.11 -12.07
CA ARG A 190 1.78 -3.20 -12.93
C ARG A 190 2.49 -2.11 -12.14
N TYR A 191 1.84 -1.55 -11.12
CA TYR A 191 2.48 -0.58 -10.25
C TYR A 191 3.63 -1.20 -9.42
N MET A 192 3.42 -2.38 -8.85
CA MET A 192 4.48 -3.11 -8.12
C MET A 192 5.64 -3.50 -9.04
N THR A 193 5.36 -3.89 -10.28
CA THR A 193 6.38 -4.14 -11.31
C THR A 193 7.22 -2.88 -11.54
N PHE A 194 6.58 -1.71 -11.65
CA PHE A 194 7.31 -0.45 -11.76
C PHE A 194 8.20 -0.15 -10.54
N ILE A 195 7.70 -0.35 -9.33
CA ILE A 195 8.48 -0.15 -8.10
C ILE A 195 9.67 -1.12 -8.02
N ASN A 196 9.42 -2.41 -8.28
CA ASN A 196 10.46 -3.44 -8.30
C ASN A 196 11.49 -3.16 -9.39
N TYR A 197 11.07 -2.71 -10.57
CA TYR A 197 11.97 -2.34 -11.65
C TYR A 197 12.92 -1.22 -11.23
N LEU A 198 12.41 -0.15 -10.62
CA LEU A 198 13.24 0.93 -10.10
C LEU A 198 14.21 0.43 -9.03
N ARG A 199 13.76 -0.47 -8.15
CA ARG A 199 14.62 -1.07 -7.12
C ARG A 199 15.76 -1.85 -7.78
N CYS A 200 15.44 -2.77 -8.68
CA CYS A 200 16.44 -3.68 -9.24
C CYS A 200 17.41 -2.97 -10.21
N ASN A 201 16.93 -1.98 -10.98
CA ASN A 201 17.72 -1.39 -12.07
C ASN A 201 18.26 0.01 -11.78
N CYS A 202 17.70 0.73 -10.81
CA CYS A 202 18.11 2.11 -10.51
C CYS A 202 18.59 2.29 -9.07
N TYR A 203 17.99 1.59 -8.11
CA TYR A 203 18.22 1.80 -6.67
C TYR A 203 18.29 0.48 -5.89
N PRO A 204 19.30 -0.37 -6.14
CA PRO A 204 19.38 -1.74 -5.58
C PRO A 204 19.46 -1.80 -4.05
N ASP A 205 19.95 -0.74 -3.43
CA ASP A 205 20.08 -0.61 -1.98
C ASP A 205 18.84 -0.06 -1.28
N TRP A 206 17.84 0.38 -2.07
CA TRP A 206 16.61 0.94 -1.51
C TRP A 206 15.56 -0.15 -1.33
N SER A 207 14.75 0.02 -0.29
CA SER A 207 13.52 -0.77 -0.12
C SER A 207 12.40 -0.27 -1.03
N ASN A 208 11.42 -1.12 -1.30
CA ASN A 208 10.21 -0.71 -2.01
C ASN A 208 9.51 0.48 -1.33
N THR A 209 9.49 0.50 0.01
CA THR A 209 8.92 1.61 0.81
C THR A 209 9.65 2.93 0.57
N GLN A 210 10.97 2.91 0.49
CA GLN A 210 11.79 4.10 0.22
C GLN A 210 11.56 4.63 -1.20
N ILE A 211 11.44 3.73 -2.19
CA ILE A 211 11.13 4.11 -3.57
C ILE A 211 9.76 4.78 -3.64
N GLU A 212 8.72 4.16 -3.06
CA GLU A 212 7.38 4.75 -3.05
C GLU A 212 7.34 6.10 -2.32
N SER A 213 7.98 6.20 -1.16
CA SER A 213 8.04 7.45 -0.38
C SER A 213 8.76 8.56 -1.16
N THR A 214 9.83 8.21 -1.89
CA THR A 214 10.57 9.16 -2.72
C THR A 214 9.72 9.66 -3.88
N LEU A 215 9.03 8.76 -4.58
CA LEU A 215 8.08 9.11 -5.63
C LEU A 215 6.96 10.00 -5.07
N PHE A 216 6.41 9.65 -3.91
CA PHE A 216 5.37 10.44 -3.27
C PHE A 216 5.83 11.87 -3.05
N ILE A 217 6.96 12.09 -2.36
CA ILE A 217 7.45 13.44 -2.03
C ILE A 217 7.81 14.24 -3.29
N VAL A 218 8.58 13.65 -4.21
CA VAL A 218 9.03 14.33 -5.43
C VAL A 218 7.84 14.78 -6.28
N PHE A 219 6.82 13.94 -6.41
CA PHE A 219 5.64 14.26 -7.21
C PHE A 219 4.55 14.99 -6.43
N TYR A 220 4.59 15.01 -5.09
CA TYR A 220 3.70 15.84 -4.27
C TYR A 220 4.06 17.33 -4.37
N ASN A 221 5.34 17.66 -4.47
CA ASN A 221 5.83 19.04 -4.53
C ASN A 221 5.85 19.67 -5.94
N LYS A 222 5.45 18.90 -6.97
CA LYS A 222 5.29 19.39 -8.36
C LYS A 222 3.88 19.87 -8.64
#